data_AF-A0A3B6QCN8-F1
#
_entry.id   AF-A0A3B6QCN8-F1
#
_cell.length_a   1.000
_cell.length_b   1.000
_cell.length_c   1.000
_cell.angle_alpha   90.00
_cell.angle_beta   90.00
_cell.angle_gamma   90.00
#
_symmetry.space_group_name_H-M   'P 1'
#
loop_
_entity.id
_entity.type
_entity.pdbx_description
1 polymer ?
#
loop_
_entity_poly.entity_id
_entity_poly.type
_entity_poly.pdbx_seq_one_letter_code
_entity_poly.pdbx_strand_id
1 'polypeptide(L)'
;MEVKKRAPTIATLCIMSVPSKQQVAAMSFCNCYQQCHDGCRHSVPWWLCNVDCAGNCDSVEKKDALATCIMVCSTDSICDQSVAPTYTQRVADCIAECNKRWGRGAAINAK
;
A
#
# COMPACT_ATOMS: atom_id res chain seq x y z
N MET A 1 -17.39 56.82 -24.87
CA MET A 1 -16.07 56.26 -24.52
C MET A 1 -16.29 54.78 -24.26
N GLU A 2 -15.94 53.91 -25.21
CA GLU A 2 -16.22 52.47 -25.12
C GLU A 2 -15.15 51.77 -24.31
N VAL A 3 -15.50 51.29 -23.11
CA VAL A 3 -14.60 50.52 -22.26
C VAL A 3 -14.54 49.09 -22.80
N LYS A 4 -13.57 48.84 -23.68
CA LYS A 4 -13.24 47.50 -24.18
C LYS A 4 -12.71 46.63 -23.04
N LYS A 5 -13.58 45.82 -22.45
CA LYS A 5 -13.21 44.80 -21.46
C LYS A 5 -12.27 43.78 -22.14
N ARG A 6 -10.98 43.84 -21.81
CA ARG A 6 -10.02 42.77 -22.15
C ARG A 6 -10.36 41.55 -21.29
N ALA A 7 -10.71 40.45 -21.93
CA ALA A 7 -10.86 39.16 -21.28
C ALA A 7 -9.48 38.70 -20.75
N PRO A 8 -9.37 38.19 -19.52
CA PRO A 8 -8.12 37.62 -19.04
C PRO A 8 -7.87 36.30 -19.76
N THR A 9 -6.83 36.26 -20.60
CA THR A 9 -6.30 35.01 -21.15
C THR A 9 -5.70 34.23 -19.98
N ILE A 10 -6.45 33.27 -19.45
CA ILE A 10 -5.95 32.32 -18.45
C ILE A 10 -4.96 31.41 -19.17
N ALA A 11 -3.68 31.71 -19.03
CA ALA A 11 -2.63 30.79 -19.42
C ALA A 11 -2.69 29.58 -18.49
N THR A 12 -3.25 28.48 -18.97
CA THR A 12 -3.22 27.17 -18.32
C THR A 12 -1.76 26.73 -18.21
N LEU A 13 -1.15 26.97 -17.05
CA LEU A 13 0.12 26.38 -16.63
C LEU A 13 -0.10 24.86 -16.48
N CYS A 14 0.21 24.10 -17.53
CA CYS A 14 0.38 22.66 -17.43
C CYS A 14 1.66 22.39 -16.63
N ILE A 15 1.54 22.33 -15.30
CA ILE A 15 2.62 21.83 -14.45
C ILE A 15 2.71 20.34 -14.74
N MET A 16 3.69 19.95 -15.55
CA MET A 16 4.08 18.55 -15.73
C MET A 16 4.70 18.08 -14.40
N SER A 17 3.86 17.64 -13.47
CA SER A 17 4.29 17.11 -12.18
C SER A 17 4.97 15.76 -12.39
N VAL A 18 6.29 15.73 -12.24
CA VAL A 18 7.04 14.48 -12.17
C VAL A 18 6.71 13.82 -10.83
N PRO A 19 6.22 12.56 -10.82
CA PRO A 19 5.92 11.87 -9.59
C PRO A 19 7.19 11.71 -8.76
N SER A 20 7.07 11.92 -7.45
CA SER A 20 8.20 11.76 -6.54
C SER A 20 8.67 10.30 -6.54
N LYS A 21 9.93 10.06 -6.16
CA LYS A 21 10.48 8.69 -6.04
C LYS A 21 9.63 7.80 -5.11
N GLN A 22 9.06 8.39 -4.06
CA GLN A 22 8.14 7.70 -3.15
C GLN A 22 6.82 7.33 -3.83
N GLN A 23 6.25 8.22 -4.67
CA GLN A 23 5.03 7.90 -5.44
C GLN A 23 5.26 6.76 -6.43
N VAL A 24 6.41 6.76 -7.13
CA VAL A 24 6.76 5.68 -8.06
C VAL A 24 6.97 4.36 -7.33
N ALA A 25 7.61 4.37 -6.16
CA ALA A 25 7.77 3.18 -5.33
C ALA A 25 6.43 2.64 -4.82
N ALA A 26 5.53 3.51 -4.35
CA ALA A 26 4.19 3.13 -3.94
C ALA A 26 3.36 2.54 -5.10
N MET A 27 3.44 3.13 -6.30
CA MET A 27 2.79 2.59 -7.50
C MET A 27 3.32 1.20 -7.88
N SER A 28 4.65 0.99 -7.78
CA SER A 28 5.26 -0.31 -8.05
C SER A 28 4.84 -1.37 -7.03
N PHE A 29 4.81 -1.02 -5.75
CA PHE A 29 4.31 -1.90 -4.69
C PHE A 29 2.86 -2.28 -4.97
N CYS A 30 2.01 -1.29 -5.25
CA CYS A 30 0.60 -1.53 -5.46
C CYS A 30 0.29 -2.39 -6.67
N ASN A 31 1.00 -2.22 -7.78
CA ASN A 31 0.82 -3.07 -8.95
C ASN A 31 1.19 -4.54 -8.64
N CYS A 32 2.31 -4.77 -7.94
CA CYS A 32 2.69 -6.11 -7.51
C CYS A 32 1.65 -6.69 -6.54
N TYR A 33 1.24 -5.91 -5.55
CA TYR A 33 0.31 -6.32 -4.51
C TYR A 33 -1.03 -6.72 -5.11
N GLN A 34 -1.59 -5.91 -6.01
CA GLN A 34 -2.86 -6.19 -6.67
C GLN A 34 -2.81 -7.49 -7.48
N GLN A 35 -1.76 -7.69 -8.28
CA GLN A 35 -1.59 -8.92 -9.07
C GLN A 35 -1.47 -10.16 -8.18
N CYS A 36 -0.70 -10.06 -7.09
CA CYS A 36 -0.57 -11.14 -6.12
C CYS A 36 -1.91 -11.44 -5.43
N HIS A 37 -2.60 -10.40 -4.95
CA HIS A 37 -3.86 -10.53 -4.20
C HIS A 37 -4.96 -11.14 -5.08
N ASP A 38 -5.11 -10.69 -6.33
CA ASP A 38 -6.07 -11.28 -7.27
C ASP A 38 -5.77 -12.75 -7.58
N GLY A 39 -4.50 -13.15 -7.54
CA GLY A 39 -4.08 -14.54 -7.67
C GLY A 39 -4.40 -15.41 -6.45
N CYS A 40 -4.32 -14.89 -5.22
CA CYS A 40 -4.49 -15.67 -4.00
C CYS A 40 -5.88 -15.58 -3.34
N ARG A 41 -6.66 -14.51 -3.59
CA ARG A 41 -7.89 -14.21 -2.84
C ARG A 41 -8.98 -15.29 -2.88
N HIS A 42 -8.96 -16.15 -3.89
CA HIS A 42 -9.93 -17.26 -4.02
C HIS A 42 -9.40 -18.60 -3.49
N SER A 43 -8.09 -18.70 -3.23
CA SER A 43 -7.42 -19.95 -2.90
C SER A 43 -7.03 -20.05 -1.42
N VAL A 44 -6.83 -18.91 -0.75
CA VAL A 44 -6.46 -18.85 0.66
C VAL A 44 -7.32 -17.81 1.40
N PRO A 45 -7.42 -17.90 2.74
CA PRO A 45 -8.02 -16.85 3.55
C PRO A 45 -7.43 -15.46 3.25
N TRP A 46 -8.28 -14.43 3.24
CA TRP A 46 -7.90 -13.03 2.99
C TRP A 46 -6.65 -12.58 3.75
N TRP A 47 -6.56 -12.90 5.04
CA TRP A 47 -5.43 -12.49 5.88
C TRP A 47 -4.11 -13.15 5.45
N LEU A 48 -4.14 -14.41 4.99
CA LEU A 48 -2.93 -15.08 4.45
C LEU A 48 -2.49 -14.45 3.15
N CYS A 49 -3.44 -14.20 2.25
CA CYS A 49 -3.21 -13.57 0.95
C CYS A 49 -2.51 -12.21 1.13
N ASN A 50 -3.03 -11.39 2.05
CA ASN A 50 -2.45 -10.08 2.38
C ASN A 50 -1.02 -10.17 2.90
N VAL A 51 -0.77 -11.08 3.84
CA VAL A 51 0.55 -11.26 4.46
C VAL A 51 1.55 -11.78 3.42
N ASP A 52 1.19 -12.76 2.60
CA ASP A 52 2.06 -13.27 1.52
C ASP A 52 2.37 -12.19 0.47
N CYS A 53 1.37 -11.42 0.04
CA CYS A 53 1.55 -10.39 -0.97
C CYS A 53 2.33 -9.18 -0.46
N ALA A 54 2.10 -8.75 0.78
CA ALA A 54 2.91 -7.71 1.41
C ALA A 54 4.40 -8.12 1.44
N GLY A 55 4.69 -9.36 1.81
CA GLY A 55 6.06 -9.88 1.88
C GLY A 55 6.75 -10.06 0.52
N ASN A 56 6.01 -10.49 -0.50
CA ASN A 56 6.56 -10.73 -1.85
C ASN A 56 6.74 -9.45 -2.67
N CYS A 57 5.95 -8.42 -2.36
CA CYS A 57 5.95 -7.16 -3.11
C CYS A 57 6.71 -6.03 -2.44
N ASP A 58 7.01 -6.16 -1.15
CA ASP A 58 7.89 -5.21 -0.47
C ASP A 58 9.34 -5.45 -0.89
N SER A 59 9.94 -4.42 -1.49
CA SER A 59 11.34 -4.45 -1.97
C SER A 59 12.33 -3.99 -0.91
N VAL A 60 11.87 -3.65 0.30
CA VAL A 60 12.65 -2.99 1.34
C VAL A 60 12.90 -3.93 2.53
N GLU A 61 13.91 -3.59 3.35
CA GLU A 61 14.43 -4.36 4.49
C GLU A 61 13.32 -4.97 5.39
N LYS A 62 13.64 -6.05 6.10
CA LYS A 62 12.67 -6.79 6.98
C LYS A 62 11.86 -5.91 7.95
N LYS A 63 12.38 -4.75 8.35
CA LYS A 63 11.68 -3.79 9.21
C LYS A 63 10.55 -3.06 8.47
N ASP A 64 10.78 -2.73 7.21
CA ASP A 64 9.77 -2.14 6.32
C ASP A 64 8.72 -3.20 5.95
N ALA A 65 9.13 -4.46 5.72
CA ALA A 65 8.19 -5.57 5.48
C ALA A 65 7.15 -5.76 6.60
N LEU A 66 7.55 -5.59 7.87
CA LEU A 66 6.59 -5.66 8.99
C LEU A 66 5.60 -4.48 8.95
N ALA A 67 6.11 -3.25 8.75
CA ALA A 67 5.27 -2.06 8.71
C ALA A 67 4.29 -2.10 7.53
N THR A 68 4.78 -2.50 6.35
CA THR A 68 3.97 -2.71 5.14
C THR A 68 2.91 -3.79 5.38
N CYS A 69 3.27 -4.92 5.99
CA CYS A 69 2.30 -5.98 6.30
C CYS A 69 1.21 -5.50 7.27
N ILE A 70 1.57 -4.80 8.34
CA ILE A 70 0.59 -4.25 9.30
C ILE A 70 -0.31 -3.22 8.61
N MET A 71 0.27 -2.36 7.76
CA MET A 71 -0.50 -1.42 6.95
C MET A 71 -1.54 -2.18 6.13
N VAL A 72 -1.13 -3.20 5.37
CA VAL A 72 -2.02 -4.02 4.53
C VAL A 72 -3.15 -4.66 5.34
N CYS A 73 -2.83 -5.19 6.53
CA CYS A 73 -3.82 -5.77 7.41
C CYS A 73 -4.83 -4.75 7.97
N SER A 74 -4.43 -3.48 8.10
CA SER A 74 -5.19 -2.45 8.81
C SER A 74 -5.94 -1.47 7.90
N THR A 75 -5.60 -1.43 6.61
CA THR A 75 -6.16 -0.44 5.68
C THR A 75 -7.12 -1.11 4.73
N ASP A 76 -8.33 -0.56 4.61
CA ASP A 76 -9.35 -1.03 3.67
C ASP A 76 -9.00 -0.74 2.20
N SER A 77 -7.99 0.10 1.96
CA SER A 77 -7.51 0.48 0.63
C SER A 77 -6.08 1.01 0.69
N ILE A 78 -5.09 0.16 0.43
CA ILE A 78 -3.69 0.61 0.19
C ILE A 78 -3.46 0.93 -1.28
N CYS A 79 -4.17 0.22 -2.14
CA CYS A 79 -3.98 0.23 -3.59
C CYS A 79 -5.32 0.30 -4.33
N ASP A 80 -6.30 1.03 -3.79
CA ASP A 80 -7.67 1.14 -4.33
C ASP A 80 -8.45 -0.19 -4.42
N GLN A 81 -7.91 -1.27 -3.84
CA GLN A 81 -8.65 -2.51 -3.63
C GLN A 81 -9.49 -2.39 -2.37
N SER A 82 -10.76 -1.97 -2.53
CA SER A 82 -11.75 -2.04 -1.47
C SER A 82 -12.19 -3.49 -1.27
N VAL A 83 -11.39 -4.25 -0.53
CA VAL A 83 -11.78 -5.56 0.00
C VAL A 83 -11.73 -5.47 1.51
N ALA A 84 -12.70 -4.74 2.06
CA ALA A 84 -12.84 -4.57 3.49
C ALA A 84 -12.88 -5.95 4.19
N PRO A 85 -12.09 -6.16 5.25
CA PRO A 85 -12.30 -7.30 6.12
C PRO A 85 -13.65 -7.13 6.78
N THR A 86 -14.59 -8.02 6.49
CA THR A 86 -15.95 -7.99 7.05
C THR A 86 -15.99 -8.19 8.58
N TYR A 87 -14.84 -8.44 9.22
CA TYR A 87 -14.72 -8.75 10.65
C TYR A 87 -13.39 -8.26 11.24
N THR A 88 -13.46 -7.50 12.34
CA THR A 88 -12.32 -7.00 13.14
C THR A 88 -11.37 -8.11 13.60
N GLN A 89 -11.88 -9.32 13.79
CA GLN A 89 -11.07 -10.49 14.19
C GLN A 89 -10.07 -10.92 13.10
N ARG A 90 -10.42 -10.76 11.80
CA ARG A 90 -9.50 -11.08 10.70
C ARG A 90 -8.32 -10.12 10.60
N VAL A 91 -8.52 -8.85 11.00
CA VAL A 91 -7.45 -7.85 11.08
C VAL A 91 -6.45 -8.24 12.17
N ALA A 92 -6.94 -8.64 13.35
CA ALA A 92 -6.09 -9.09 14.45
C ALA A 92 -5.26 -10.33 14.07
N ASP A 93 -5.88 -11.33 13.42
CA ASP A 93 -5.18 -12.53 12.94
C ASP A 93 -4.12 -12.17 11.89
N CYS A 94 -4.42 -11.25 10.97
CA CYS A 94 -3.49 -10.75 9.96
C CYS A 94 -2.27 -10.08 10.61
N ILE A 95 -2.48 -9.15 11.55
CA ILE A 95 -1.41 -8.46 12.27
C ILE A 95 -0.57 -9.43 13.09
N ALA A 96 -1.19 -10.41 13.76
CA ALA A 96 -0.48 -11.43 14.52
C ALA A 96 0.47 -12.24 13.62
N GLU A 97 0.05 -12.55 12.40
CA GLU A 97 0.86 -13.29 11.43
C GLU A 97 1.99 -12.46 10.82
N CYS A 98 1.75 -11.16 10.58
CA CYS A 98 2.84 -10.22 10.25
C CYS A 98 3.93 -10.25 11.35
N ASN A 99 3.53 -10.14 12.61
CA ASN A 99 4.46 -10.15 13.74
C ASN A 99 5.21 -11.48 13.88
N LYS A 100 4.55 -12.62 13.63
CA LYS A 100 5.23 -13.93 13.60
C LYS A 100 6.28 -14.00 12.49
N ARG A 101 5.97 -13.52 11.28
CA ARG A 101 6.87 -13.62 10.13
C ARG A 101 8.06 -12.67 10.20
N TRP A 102 7.83 -11.41 10.56
CA TRP A 102 8.88 -10.36 10.50
C TRP A 102 9.29 -9.78 11.85
N GLY A 103 8.46 -9.91 12.90
CA GLY A 103 8.76 -9.38 14.24
C GLY A 103 9.91 -10.08 14.97
N ARG A 104 10.31 -11.29 14.53
CA ARG A 104 11.40 -12.07 15.14
C ARG A 104 12.83 -11.59 14.79
N GLY A 105 12.96 -10.46 14.09
CA GLY A 105 14.24 -9.80 13.84
C GLY A 105 14.70 -8.84 14.96
N ALA A 106 13.84 -8.47 15.92
CA ALA A 106 14.21 -7.60 17.04
C ALA A 106 14.75 -8.36 18.28
N ALA A 107 14.71 -9.70 18.26
CA ALA A 107 14.99 -10.55 19.43
C ALA A 107 16.22 -11.47 19.27
N ILE A 108 17.20 -11.14 18.42
CA ILE A 108 18.43 -11.93 18.25
C ILE A 108 19.73 -11.21 18.65
N ASN A 109 19.66 -10.10 19.39
CA ASN A 109 20.85 -9.47 20.01
C ASN A 109 20.62 -9.05 21.47
N ALA A 110 20.24 -10.01 22.30
CA ALA A 110 20.42 -9.92 23.74
C ALA A 110 21.06 -11.22 24.22
N LYS A 111 22.38 -11.34 24.03
CA LYS A 111 23.21 -12.34 24.69
C LYS A 111 24.44 -11.66 25.26
#